data_AF-A0A060Z2H8-F1
#
_entry.id   AF-A0A060Z2H8-F1
#
_cell.length_a   1.000
_cell.length_b   1.000
_cell.length_c   1.000
_cell.angle_alpha   90.00
_cell.angle_beta   90.00
_cell.angle_gamma   90.00
#
_symmetry.space_group_name_H-M   'P 1'
#
loop_
_entity.id
_entity.type
_entity.pdbx_description
1 polymer ?
#
loop_
_entity_poly.entity_id
_entity_poly.type
_entity_poly.pdbx_seq_one_letter_code
_entity_poly.pdbx_strand_id
1 'polypeptide(L)'
;AFRESICHCLQKYCLNYSTALFYLDSLKNREDFGSYVKWCEKNQECRRLQLRDLLVAPLQRLTRYPLLLKNVGKRSRTEEEESALQSVVEQVDTSICDLEGKVKWLDNYQKVKQLRDSLVWLPVWERDKQAFVPENLKHLLKSASLENLISHRSLLHKGKLVLTENGKLQNVYLFLFDEFLLITKIKRNKKKSTGPEQSPHRPPQNQELDQLLKEGCTFTVLDQPVSLDRLQLKNIDQLNAAGGEGSTPQ
;
A
#
# COMPACT_ATOMS: atom_id res chain seq x y z
N ALA A 1 11.70 28.04 -14.24
CA ALA A 1 11.83 27.15 -15.43
C ALA A 1 11.77 25.64 -15.11
N PHE A 2 12.80 25.00 -14.54
CA PHE A 2 12.80 23.54 -14.27
C PHE A 2 11.71 23.12 -13.28
N ARG A 3 11.62 23.83 -12.15
CA ARG A 3 10.65 23.56 -11.08
C ARG A 3 9.19 23.80 -11.48
N GLU A 4 8.93 24.77 -12.36
CA GLU A 4 7.56 25.21 -12.68
C GLU A 4 6.95 24.48 -13.87
N SER A 5 7.72 24.20 -14.92
CA SER A 5 7.17 23.65 -16.17
C SER A 5 7.51 22.17 -16.38
N ILE A 6 8.80 21.84 -16.31
CA ILE A 6 9.29 20.47 -16.58
C ILE A 6 8.91 19.53 -15.43
N CYS A 7 9.12 19.96 -14.19
CA CYS A 7 8.78 19.17 -13.01
C CYS A 7 7.27 18.90 -12.90
N HIS A 8 6.41 19.88 -13.20
CA HIS A 8 4.96 19.69 -13.12
C HIS A 8 4.41 18.66 -14.12
N CYS A 9 4.86 18.72 -15.38
CA CYS A 9 4.43 17.76 -16.40
C CYS A 9 4.93 16.34 -16.09
N LEU A 10 6.20 16.20 -15.68
CA LEU A 10 6.78 14.93 -15.27
C LEU A 10 6.12 14.39 -14.00
N GLN A 11 5.81 15.24 -13.03
CA GLN A 11 5.07 14.87 -11.83
C GLN A 11 3.72 14.27 -12.19
N LYS A 12 2.94 14.91 -13.05
CA LYS A 12 1.63 14.39 -13.48
C LYS A 12 1.76 13.03 -14.16
N TYR A 13 2.79 12.86 -15.00
CA TYR A 13 3.07 11.59 -15.65
C TYR A 13 3.46 10.49 -14.65
N CYS A 14 4.42 10.75 -13.76
CA CYS A 14 4.89 9.79 -12.75
C CYS A 14 3.77 9.38 -11.78
N LEU A 15 2.91 10.30 -11.37
CA LEU A 15 1.76 9.99 -10.52
C LEU A 15 0.72 9.12 -11.23
N ASN A 16 0.60 9.23 -12.56
CA ASN A 16 -0.32 8.41 -13.35
C ASN A 16 0.30 7.11 -13.88
N TYR A 17 1.62 6.94 -13.79
CA TYR A 17 2.34 5.82 -14.37
C TYR A 17 1.83 4.46 -13.88
N SER A 18 1.64 4.30 -12.56
CA SER A 18 1.09 3.06 -11.98
C SER A 18 -0.33 2.76 -12.47
N THR A 19 -1.18 3.79 -12.57
CA THR A 19 -2.55 3.68 -13.10
C THR A 19 -2.55 3.27 -14.57
N ALA A 20 -1.66 3.86 -15.37
CA ALA A 20 -1.52 3.54 -16.78
C ALA A 20 -1.06 2.09 -16.99
N LEU A 21 -0.12 1.59 -16.18
CA LEU A 21 0.28 0.19 -16.21
C LEU A 21 -0.84 -0.76 -15.79
N PHE A 22 -1.60 -0.42 -14.76
CA PHE A 22 -2.74 -1.22 -14.33
C PHE A 22 -3.81 -1.30 -15.43
N TYR A 23 -4.08 -0.18 -16.10
CA TYR A 23 -4.99 -0.14 -17.25
C TYR A 23 -4.45 -0.96 -18.43
N LEU A 24 -3.15 -0.87 -18.72
CA LEU A 24 -2.52 -1.69 -19.75
C LEU A 24 -2.65 -3.20 -19.42
N ASP A 25 -2.45 -3.57 -18.16
CA ASP A 25 -2.59 -4.96 -17.70
C ASP A 25 -4.05 -5.44 -17.77
N SER A 26 -5.04 -4.58 -17.52
CA SER A 26 -6.47 -4.95 -17.65
C SER A 26 -6.90 -5.18 -19.10
N LEU A 27 -6.23 -4.53 -20.05
CA LEU A 27 -6.46 -4.71 -21.49
C LEU A 27 -5.76 -5.95 -22.08
N LYS A 28 -4.93 -6.69 -21.32
CA LYS A 28 -4.21 -7.87 -21.83
C LYS A 28 -5.14 -8.98 -22.35
N ASN A 29 -6.33 -9.11 -21.77
CA ASN A 29 -7.30 -10.12 -22.15
C ASN A 29 -8.06 -9.77 -23.44
N ARG A 30 -7.86 -8.57 -23.99
CA ARG A 30 -8.47 -8.13 -25.24
C ARG A 30 -7.55 -8.44 -26.41
N GLU A 31 -7.94 -9.42 -27.22
CA GLU A 31 -7.16 -9.87 -28.39
C GLU A 31 -7.00 -8.79 -29.47
N ASP A 32 -8.01 -7.94 -29.65
CA ASP A 32 -7.99 -6.81 -30.58
C ASP A 32 -6.93 -5.78 -30.18
N PHE A 33 -6.90 -5.43 -28.89
CA PHE A 33 -5.88 -4.54 -28.34
C PHE A 33 -4.48 -5.17 -28.42
N GLY A 34 -4.34 -6.44 -28.06
CA GLY A 34 -3.06 -7.15 -28.14
C GLY A 34 -2.49 -7.20 -29.57
N SER A 35 -3.36 -7.39 -30.56
CA SER A 35 -2.98 -7.37 -31.98
C SER A 35 -2.57 -5.98 -32.45
N TYR A 36 -3.31 -4.95 -32.05
CA TYR A 36 -2.99 -3.56 -32.34
C TYR A 36 -1.65 -3.12 -31.75
N VAL A 37 -1.40 -3.44 -30.47
CA VAL A 37 -0.12 -3.11 -29.80
C VAL A 37 1.04 -3.79 -30.50
N LYS A 38 0.94 -5.09 -30.82
CA LYS A 38 1.97 -5.81 -31.59
C LYS A 38 2.21 -5.21 -32.97
N TRP A 39 1.18 -4.69 -33.62
CA TRP A 39 1.32 -4.00 -34.90
C TRP A 39 2.09 -2.68 -34.73
N CYS A 40 1.75 -1.88 -33.72
CA CYS A 40 2.48 -0.65 -33.38
C CYS A 40 3.95 -0.91 -33.03
N GLU A 41 4.23 -1.93 -32.20
CA GLU A 41 5.58 -2.29 -31.73
C GLU A 41 6.52 -2.77 -32.87
N LYS A 42 5.97 -3.16 -34.02
CA LYS A 42 6.76 -3.50 -35.23
C LYS A 42 7.33 -2.26 -35.94
N ASN A 43 6.85 -1.06 -35.62
CA ASN A 43 7.36 0.15 -36.22
C ASN A 43 8.85 0.35 -35.86
N GLN A 44 9.66 0.77 -36.84
CA GLN A 44 11.09 1.01 -36.64
C GLN A 44 11.36 2.08 -35.57
N GLU A 45 10.48 3.07 -35.46
CA GLU A 45 10.56 4.13 -34.44
C GLU A 45 10.46 3.60 -33.01
N CYS A 46 9.79 2.46 -32.80
CA CYS A 46 9.71 1.82 -31.48
C CYS A 46 11.03 1.16 -31.07
N ARG A 47 12.00 0.99 -31.99
CA ARG A 47 13.33 0.41 -31.73
C ARG A 47 13.26 -0.95 -31.00
N ARG A 48 12.25 -1.75 -31.33
CA ARG A 48 11.94 -3.05 -30.70
C ARG A 48 11.61 -2.98 -29.20
N LEU A 49 11.27 -1.80 -28.69
CA LEU A 49 10.78 -1.61 -27.32
C LEU A 49 9.29 -1.91 -27.26
N GLN A 50 8.86 -2.53 -26.18
CA GLN A 50 7.44 -2.74 -25.93
C GLN A 50 6.80 -1.45 -25.40
N LEU A 51 5.48 -1.33 -25.51
CA LEU A 51 4.74 -0.17 -24.98
C LEU A 51 5.05 0.06 -23.49
N ARG A 52 5.20 -1.02 -22.71
CA ARG A 52 5.57 -0.95 -21.29
C ARG A 52 6.95 -0.32 -21.07
N ASP A 53 7.93 -0.63 -21.92
CA ASP A 53 9.29 -0.07 -21.83
C ASP A 53 9.31 1.43 -22.17
N LEU A 54 8.52 1.82 -23.17
CA LEU A 54 8.37 3.22 -23.56
C LEU A 54 7.72 4.05 -22.46
N LEU A 55 6.76 3.47 -21.72
CA LEU A 55 6.11 4.16 -20.60
C LEU A 55 7.08 4.46 -19.43
N VAL A 56 8.13 3.65 -19.25
CA VAL A 56 9.17 3.85 -18.23
C VAL A 56 10.17 4.94 -18.60
N ALA A 57 10.36 5.22 -19.90
CA ALA A 57 11.43 6.09 -20.38
C ALA A 57 11.43 7.52 -19.75
N PRO A 58 10.28 8.20 -19.53
CA PRO A 58 10.28 9.50 -18.86
C PRO A 58 10.80 9.46 -17.42
N LEU A 59 10.52 8.38 -16.68
CA LEU A 59 11.01 8.19 -15.31
C LEU A 59 12.53 7.99 -15.30
N GLN A 60 13.04 7.15 -16.21
CA GLN A 60 14.49 6.94 -16.38
C GLN A 60 15.22 8.21 -16.84
N ARG A 61 14.58 9.03 -17.68
CA ARG A 61 15.16 10.28 -18.15
C ARG A 61 15.30 11.27 -16.99
N LEU A 62 14.30 11.34 -16.12
CA LEU A 62 14.32 12.22 -14.96
C LEU A 62 15.51 11.91 -14.04
N THR A 63 15.76 10.64 -13.72
CA THR A 63 16.87 10.23 -12.84
C THR A 63 18.26 10.41 -13.47
N ARG A 64 18.34 10.60 -14.79
CA ARG A 64 19.60 10.88 -15.50
C ARG A 64 20.02 12.35 -15.44
N TYR A 65 19.09 13.29 -15.25
CA TYR A 65 19.42 14.72 -15.26
C TYR A 65 20.48 15.11 -14.21
N PRO A 66 20.40 14.67 -12.94
CA PRO A 66 21.44 14.96 -11.96
C PRO A 66 22.81 14.43 -12.38
N LEU A 67 22.87 13.23 -12.97
CA LEU A 67 24.13 12.61 -13.42
C LEU A 67 24.76 13.38 -14.58
N LEU A 68 23.94 13.80 -15.56
CA LEU A 68 24.39 14.58 -16.70
C LEU A 68 24.89 15.96 -16.27
N LEU A 69 24.15 16.63 -15.39
CA LEU A 69 24.53 17.94 -14.87
C LEU A 69 25.81 17.85 -14.01
N LYS A 70 25.95 16.86 -13.13
CA LYS A 70 27.20 16.61 -12.39
C LYS A 70 28.40 16.41 -13.33
N ASN A 71 28.20 15.70 -14.44
CA ASN A 71 29.28 15.48 -15.43
C ASN A 71 29.65 16.74 -16.22
N VAL A 72 28.70 17.63 -16.47
CA VAL A 72 28.98 18.94 -17.08
C VAL A 72 29.76 19.82 -16.09
N GLY A 73 29.43 19.78 -14.80
CA GLY A 73 30.09 20.58 -13.76
C GLY A 73 31.55 20.24 -13.58
N LYS A 74 31.88 18.95 -13.64
CA LYS A 74 33.26 18.46 -13.63
C LYS A 74 34.12 18.94 -14.81
N ARG A 75 33.49 19.51 -15.86
CA ARG A 75 34.15 20.03 -17.05
C ARG A 75 34.10 21.57 -17.13
N SER A 76 33.51 22.22 -16.12
CA SER A 76 33.44 23.68 -16.02
C SER A 76 34.84 24.27 -15.83
N ARG A 77 35.03 25.51 -16.29
CA ARG A 77 36.34 26.18 -16.26
C ARG A 77 36.49 27.16 -15.11
N THR A 78 35.38 27.60 -14.52
CA THR A 78 35.36 28.52 -13.40
C THR A 78 34.60 27.92 -12.22
N GLU A 79 35.02 28.29 -11.01
CA GLU A 79 34.39 27.89 -9.75
C GLU A 79 32.96 28.42 -9.63
N GLU A 80 32.68 29.57 -10.24
CA GLU A 80 31.34 30.18 -10.31
C GLU A 80 30.37 29.33 -11.16
N GLU A 81 30.83 28.83 -12.31
CA GLU A 81 30.04 27.92 -13.17
C GLU A 81 29.81 26.57 -12.48
N GLU A 82 30.83 26.04 -11.80
CA GLU A 82 30.73 24.79 -11.05
C GLU A 82 29.73 24.92 -9.89
N SER A 83 29.82 25.99 -9.11
CA SER A 83 28.91 26.29 -8.00
C SER A 83 27.47 26.52 -8.47
N ALA A 84 27.27 27.30 -9.54
CA ALA A 84 25.95 27.50 -10.13
C ALA A 84 25.33 26.19 -10.61
N LEU A 85 26.12 25.31 -11.24
CA LEU A 85 25.63 24.03 -11.71
C LEU A 85 25.36 23.05 -10.56
N GLN A 86 26.17 23.07 -9.51
CA GLN A 86 25.94 22.28 -8.31
C GLN A 86 24.62 22.67 -7.63
N SER A 87 24.29 23.96 -7.58
CA SER A 87 22.98 24.42 -7.11
C SER A 87 21.82 23.91 -7.98
N VAL A 88 21.98 23.88 -9.30
CA VAL A 88 20.95 23.32 -10.21
C VAL A 88 20.80 21.82 -9.99
N VAL A 89 21.92 21.09 -9.83
CA VAL A 89 21.92 19.66 -9.53
C VAL A 89 21.13 19.37 -8.26
N GLU A 90 21.37 20.12 -7.19
CA GLU A 90 20.66 19.98 -5.92
C GLU A 90 19.17 20.25 -6.09
N GLN A 91 18.78 21.29 -6.82
CA GLN A 91 17.37 21.57 -7.10
C GLN A 91 16.67 20.43 -7.86
N VAL A 92 17.37 19.81 -8.82
CA VAL A 92 16.87 18.66 -9.56
C VAL A 92 16.75 17.44 -8.65
N ASP A 93 17.79 17.12 -7.86
CA ASP A 93 17.80 16.00 -6.91
C ASP A 93 16.66 16.15 -5.87
N THR A 94 16.48 17.34 -5.27
CA THR A 94 15.36 17.62 -4.36
C THR A 94 14.00 17.42 -5.04
N SER A 95 13.84 17.91 -6.27
CA SER A 95 12.58 17.76 -7.01
C SER A 95 12.26 16.28 -7.31
N ILE A 96 13.28 15.46 -7.56
CA ILE A 96 13.12 14.02 -7.77
C ILE A 96 12.71 13.34 -6.46
N CYS A 97 13.40 13.63 -5.35
CA CYS A 97 13.07 13.12 -4.02
C CYS A 97 11.62 13.48 -3.61
N ASP A 98 11.21 14.74 -3.84
CA ASP A 98 9.84 15.19 -3.58
C ASP A 98 8.82 14.40 -4.42
N LEU A 99 9.14 14.14 -5.69
CA LEU A 99 8.26 13.38 -6.58
C LEU A 99 8.17 11.91 -6.15
N GLU A 100 9.29 11.28 -5.80
CA GLU A 100 9.30 9.92 -5.24
C GLU A 100 8.46 9.83 -3.97
N GLY A 101 8.58 10.83 -3.09
CA GLY A 101 7.72 10.98 -1.91
C GLY A 101 6.23 11.03 -2.27
N LYS A 102 5.85 11.85 -3.26
CA LYS A 102 4.45 11.95 -3.73
C LYS A 102 3.95 10.65 -4.35
N VAL A 103 4.77 9.94 -5.13
CA VAL A 103 4.41 8.64 -5.72
C VAL A 103 4.21 7.59 -4.63
N LYS A 104 5.12 7.51 -3.66
CA LYS A 104 4.96 6.61 -2.49
C LYS A 104 3.72 6.95 -1.67
N TRP A 105 3.47 8.24 -1.43
CA TRP A 105 2.29 8.71 -0.73
C TRP A 105 1.00 8.32 -1.47
N LEU A 106 0.95 8.50 -2.80
CA LEU A 106 -0.21 8.14 -3.61
C LEU A 106 -0.49 6.64 -3.58
N ASP A 107 0.55 5.81 -3.68
CA ASP A 107 0.44 4.35 -3.57
C ASP A 107 -0.08 3.93 -2.19
N ASN A 108 0.47 4.50 -1.11
CA ASN A 108 -0.03 4.27 0.25
C ASN A 108 -1.49 4.72 0.40
N TYR A 109 -1.83 5.92 -0.10
CA TYR A 109 -3.19 6.45 -0.04
C TYR A 109 -4.19 5.53 -0.77
N GLN A 110 -3.85 5.03 -1.95
CA GLN A 110 -4.69 4.09 -2.69
C GLN A 110 -4.89 2.78 -1.94
N LYS A 111 -3.81 2.21 -1.36
CA LYS A 111 -3.87 0.98 -0.56
C LYS A 111 -4.74 1.17 0.69
N VAL A 112 -4.52 2.24 1.42
CA VAL A 112 -5.30 2.62 2.60
C VAL A 112 -6.77 2.81 2.25
N LYS A 113 -7.07 3.48 1.13
CA LYS A 113 -8.43 3.68 0.66
C LYS A 113 -9.13 2.35 0.32
N GLN A 114 -8.46 1.45 -0.41
CA GLN A 114 -9.01 0.12 -0.72
C GLN A 114 -9.24 -0.72 0.54
N LEU A 115 -8.29 -0.66 1.48
CA LEU A 115 -8.42 -1.33 2.77
C LEU A 115 -9.60 -0.76 3.56
N ARG A 116 -9.75 0.56 3.64
CA ARG A 116 -10.89 1.23 4.28
C ARG A 116 -12.21 0.72 3.72
N ASP A 117 -12.34 0.63 2.40
CA ASP A 117 -13.56 0.18 1.74
C ASP A 117 -13.89 -1.29 2.05
N SER A 118 -12.89 -2.08 2.44
CA SER A 118 -13.04 -3.49 2.82
C SER A 118 -13.11 -3.71 4.34
N LEU A 119 -12.76 -2.70 5.14
CA LEU A 119 -12.81 -2.76 6.60
C LEU A 119 -14.26 -2.57 7.09
N VAL A 120 -14.68 -3.47 7.97
CA VAL A 120 -16.00 -3.43 8.61
C VAL A 120 -15.80 -3.17 10.09
N TRP A 121 -16.24 -2.00 10.54
CA TRP A 121 -16.28 -1.66 11.95
C TRP A 121 -17.64 -2.03 12.53
N LEU A 122 -17.68 -3.07 13.37
CA LEU A 122 -18.90 -3.39 14.09
C LEU A 122 -19.16 -2.31 15.16
N PRO A 123 -20.41 -1.87 15.34
CA PRO A 123 -20.78 -0.99 16.43
C PRO A 123 -20.41 -1.58 17.79
N VAL A 124 -20.19 -0.71 18.78
CA VAL A 124 -19.74 -1.12 20.13
C VAL A 124 -20.69 -2.14 20.77
N TRP A 125 -22.00 -2.01 20.53
CA TRP A 125 -23.03 -2.91 21.06
C TRP A 125 -23.15 -4.26 20.33
N GLU A 126 -22.53 -4.42 19.15
CA GLU A 126 -22.45 -5.72 18.46
C GLU A 126 -21.18 -6.50 18.82
N ARG A 127 -20.19 -5.82 19.41
CA ARG A 127 -18.91 -6.41 19.80
C ARG A 127 -19.01 -7.17 21.12
N ASP A 128 -19.74 -6.63 22.08
CA ASP A 128 -19.96 -7.27 23.37
C ASP A 128 -21.44 -7.65 23.54
N LYS A 129 -21.73 -8.96 23.51
CA LYS A 129 -23.09 -9.48 23.72
C LYS A 129 -23.60 -9.26 25.15
N GLN A 130 -22.72 -8.88 26.09
CA GLN A 130 -23.07 -8.55 27.47
C GLN A 130 -23.29 -7.04 27.68
N ALA A 131 -22.86 -6.20 26.73
CA ALA A 131 -23.04 -4.76 26.82
C ALA A 131 -24.47 -4.36 26.43
N PHE A 132 -25.33 -4.15 27.43
CA PHE A 132 -26.65 -3.57 27.22
C PHE A 132 -26.52 -2.06 26.98
N VAL A 133 -26.76 -1.62 25.75
CA VAL A 133 -26.89 -0.20 25.41
C VAL A 133 -28.37 0.12 25.19
N PRO A 134 -28.99 0.93 26.07
CA PRO A 134 -30.36 1.41 25.89
C PRO A 134 -30.57 2.05 24.51
N GLU A 135 -31.70 1.77 23.85
CA GLU A 135 -31.95 2.24 22.47
C GLU A 135 -31.93 3.76 22.33
N ASN A 136 -32.40 4.46 23.37
CA ASN A 136 -32.39 5.91 23.48
C ASN A 136 -30.99 6.51 23.65
N LEU A 137 -29.92 5.73 23.81
CA LEU A 137 -28.53 6.21 23.89
C LEU A 137 -27.70 5.83 22.67
N LYS A 138 -28.20 4.93 21.80
CA LYS A 138 -27.50 4.50 20.57
C LYS A 138 -27.20 5.67 19.64
N HIS A 139 -28.04 6.70 19.61
CA HIS A 139 -27.85 7.88 18.75
C HIS A 139 -26.70 8.80 19.19
N LEU A 140 -26.23 8.69 20.45
CA LEU A 140 -25.08 9.45 20.96
C LEU A 140 -23.74 8.77 20.68
N LEU A 141 -23.78 7.46 20.43
CA LEU A 141 -22.61 6.68 20.07
C LEU A 141 -22.32 6.87 18.58
N LYS A 142 -21.38 7.75 18.27
CA LYS A 142 -20.88 7.89 16.90
C LYS A 142 -20.35 6.54 16.43
N SER A 143 -20.82 6.09 15.27
CA SER A 143 -20.13 5.04 14.52
C SER A 143 -18.67 5.48 14.36
N ALA A 144 -17.73 4.62 14.76
CA ALA A 144 -16.31 4.94 14.65
C ALA A 144 -15.99 5.23 13.19
N SER A 145 -15.81 6.50 12.85
CA SER A 145 -15.61 6.90 11.47
C SER A 145 -14.20 6.49 11.04
N LEU A 146 -14.14 5.42 10.27
CA LEU A 146 -12.96 4.95 9.53
C LEU A 146 -12.25 6.10 8.77
N GLU A 147 -13.00 7.15 8.43
CA GLU A 147 -12.53 8.34 7.73
C GLU A 147 -11.37 9.06 8.43
N ASN A 148 -11.39 9.20 9.76
CA ASN A 148 -10.36 9.96 10.47
C ASN A 148 -9.17 9.10 10.90
N LEU A 149 -9.42 7.82 11.17
CA LEU A 149 -8.41 6.96 11.78
C LEU A 149 -7.33 6.52 10.77
N ILE A 150 -7.72 6.28 9.51
CA ILE A 150 -6.85 5.59 8.55
C ILE A 150 -6.39 6.51 7.40
N SER A 151 -7.18 7.51 6.99
CA SER A 151 -6.97 8.28 5.74
C SER A 151 -5.64 9.05 5.65
N HIS A 152 -5.00 9.35 6.78
CA HIS A 152 -3.71 10.07 6.83
C HIS A 152 -2.56 9.21 7.38
N ARG A 153 -2.74 7.90 7.49
CA ARG A 153 -1.78 7.00 8.12
C ARG A 153 -1.06 6.13 7.09
N SER A 154 0.14 5.69 7.45
CA SER A 154 0.93 4.78 6.65
C SER A 154 0.77 3.35 7.15
N LEU A 155 0.45 2.42 6.24
CA LEU A 155 0.42 0.99 6.56
C LEU A 155 1.85 0.45 6.51
N LEU A 156 2.43 0.16 7.68
CA LEU A 156 3.81 -0.32 7.82
C LEU A 156 3.93 -1.83 7.58
N HIS A 157 3.03 -2.61 8.17
CA HIS A 157 3.07 -4.06 8.06
C HIS A 157 1.68 -4.70 8.06
N LYS A 158 1.60 -5.92 7.52
CA LYS A 158 0.34 -6.66 7.40
C LYS A 158 0.61 -8.17 7.37
N GLY A 159 -0.28 -8.96 7.98
CA GLY A 159 -0.10 -10.42 7.96
C GLY A 159 -1.16 -11.21 8.71
N LYS A 160 -1.24 -12.51 8.37
CA LYS A 160 -2.08 -13.49 9.07
C LYS A 160 -1.37 -13.97 10.33
N LEU A 161 -2.07 -13.95 11.45
CA LEU A 161 -1.62 -14.53 12.72
C LEU A 161 -2.74 -15.35 13.36
N VAL A 162 -2.39 -16.11 14.40
CA VAL A 162 -3.35 -16.80 15.26
C VAL A 162 -3.38 -16.08 16.61
N LEU A 163 -4.54 -15.53 16.94
CA LEU A 163 -4.79 -14.93 18.25
C LEU A 163 -5.29 -16.03 19.19
N THR A 164 -4.72 -16.10 20.39
CA THR A 164 -5.20 -17.00 21.45
C THR A 164 -5.93 -16.16 22.49
N GLU A 165 -7.24 -16.34 22.61
CA GLU A 165 -8.08 -15.60 23.56
C GLU A 165 -8.95 -16.60 24.33
N ASN A 166 -8.89 -16.59 25.67
CA ASN A 166 -9.64 -17.51 26.55
C ASN A 166 -9.51 -19.00 26.15
N GLY A 167 -8.30 -19.43 25.77
CA GLY A 167 -8.00 -20.80 25.34
C GLY A 167 -8.46 -21.15 23.91
N LYS A 168 -9.11 -20.22 23.20
CA LYS A 168 -9.55 -20.42 21.81
C LYS A 168 -8.55 -19.81 20.84
N LEU A 169 -8.18 -20.60 19.82
CA LEU A 169 -7.35 -20.15 18.71
C LEU A 169 -8.23 -19.53 17.61
N GLN A 170 -7.93 -18.29 17.22
CA GLN A 170 -8.65 -17.57 16.18
C GLN A 170 -7.69 -17.04 15.11
N ASN A 171 -7.95 -17.37 13.84
CA ASN A 171 -7.22 -16.81 12.72
C ASN A 171 -7.59 -15.32 12.53
N VAL A 172 -6.60 -14.45 12.60
CA VAL A 172 -6.72 -13.00 12.46
C VAL A 172 -5.80 -12.48 11.37
N TYR A 173 -6.11 -11.28 10.87
CA TYR A 173 -5.25 -10.51 9.98
C TYR A 173 -4.94 -9.18 10.66
N LEU A 174 -3.65 -8.91 10.85
CA LEU A 174 -3.16 -7.70 11.48
C LEU A 174 -2.81 -6.65 10.43
N PHE A 175 -3.10 -5.38 10.75
CA PHE A 175 -2.61 -4.21 10.03
C PHE A 175 -1.88 -3.31 11.01
N LEU A 176 -0.57 -3.16 10.82
CA LEU A 176 0.28 -2.27 11.60
C LEU A 176 0.38 -0.94 10.87
N PHE A 177 -0.19 0.11 11.47
CA PHE A 177 -0.01 1.49 11.04
C PHE A 177 1.14 2.14 11.82
N ASP A 178 1.52 3.34 11.41
CA ASP A 178 2.51 4.18 12.09
C ASP A 178 2.22 4.44 13.58
N GLU A 179 0.94 4.57 13.96
CA GLU A 179 0.57 4.93 15.35
C GLU A 179 -0.18 3.83 16.11
N PHE A 180 -0.69 2.82 15.42
CA PHE A 180 -1.51 1.78 16.04
C PHE A 180 -1.47 0.45 15.30
N LEU A 181 -1.84 -0.61 16.01
CA LEU A 181 -2.08 -1.94 15.50
C LEU A 181 -3.59 -2.22 15.43
N LEU A 182 -4.05 -2.74 14.30
CA LEU A 182 -5.43 -3.13 14.07
C LEU A 182 -5.55 -4.65 13.92
N ILE A 183 -6.42 -5.25 14.73
CA ILE A 183 -6.71 -6.70 14.71
C ILE A 183 -8.04 -6.93 14.00
N THR A 184 -8.02 -7.75 12.94
CA THR A 184 -9.21 -8.02 12.13
C THR A 184 -9.43 -9.51 11.91
N LYS A 185 -10.69 -9.88 11.63
CA LYS A 185 -11.10 -11.20 11.16
C LYS A 185 -11.44 -11.12 9.68
N ILE A 186 -10.88 -12.05 8.91
CA ILE A 186 -11.17 -12.15 7.48
C ILE A 186 -12.54 -12.82 7.30
N LYS A 187 -13.43 -12.16 6.56
CA LYS A 187 -14.70 -12.71 6.10
C LYS A 187 -14.70 -12.75 4.57
N ARG A 188 -14.70 -13.96 4.01
CA ARG A 188 -14.80 -14.16 2.56
C ARG A 188 -16.27 -14.06 2.13
N ASN A 189 -16.59 -13.17 1.20
CA ASN A 189 -17.91 -13.14 0.59
C ASN A 189 -18.01 -14.24 -0.48
N LYS A 190 -18.99 -15.15 -0.35
CA LYS A 190 -19.24 -16.26 -1.29
C LYS A 190 -19.86 -15.82 -2.65
N LYS A 191 -19.51 -14.67 -3.21
CA LYS A 191 -20.04 -14.23 -4.52
C LYS A 191 -18.97 -14.25 -5.62
N LYS A 192 -19.17 -15.17 -6.56
CA LYS A 192 -18.51 -15.41 -7.87
C LYS A 192 -17.07 -15.93 -7.84
N SER A 193 -16.92 -17.23 -7.62
CA SER A 193 -15.87 -18.02 -8.26
C SER A 193 -16.39 -18.53 -9.62
N THR A 194 -15.95 -17.94 -10.72
CA THR A 194 -16.02 -18.57 -12.05
C THR A 194 -14.71 -18.26 -12.76
N GLY A 195 -13.79 -19.22 -12.69
CA GLY A 195 -12.47 -19.19 -13.32
C GLY A 195 -11.62 -20.35 -12.80
N PRO A 196 -10.92 -21.10 -13.67
CA PRO A 196 -10.37 -22.42 -13.33
C PRO A 196 -9.17 -22.32 -12.39
N GLU A 197 -9.04 -23.33 -11.53
CA GLU A 197 -7.89 -23.54 -10.65
C GLU A 197 -6.56 -23.42 -11.40
N GLN A 198 -5.67 -22.57 -10.90
CA GLN A 198 -4.24 -22.68 -11.16
C GLN A 198 -3.49 -22.78 -9.82
N SER A 199 -2.80 -23.91 -9.67
CA SER A 199 -1.65 -24.25 -8.81
C SER A 199 -1.32 -23.44 -7.55
N PRO A 200 -0.98 -24.10 -6.41
CA PRO A 200 -0.67 -23.47 -5.13
C PRO A 200 0.78 -22.94 -5.09
N HIS A 201 1.05 -21.81 -5.74
CA HIS A 201 2.25 -21.02 -5.43
C HIS A 201 1.87 -19.94 -4.42
N ARG A 202 2.42 -20.06 -3.21
CA ARG A 202 2.27 -19.09 -2.10
C ARG A 202 2.71 -17.71 -2.62
N PRO A 203 1.80 -16.74 -2.82
CA PRO A 203 2.23 -15.42 -3.26
C PRO A 203 3.09 -14.80 -2.15
N PRO A 204 4.09 -13.96 -2.50
CA PRO A 204 4.83 -13.20 -1.51
C PRO A 204 3.87 -12.42 -0.60
N GLN A 205 4.19 -12.33 0.69
CA GLN A 205 3.36 -11.74 1.76
C GLN A 205 2.74 -10.38 1.38
N ASN A 206 3.42 -9.61 0.53
CA ASN A 206 2.96 -8.32 0.03
C ASN A 206 1.77 -8.39 -0.93
N GLN A 207 1.64 -9.45 -1.74
CA GLN A 207 0.58 -9.65 -2.74
C GLN A 207 -0.67 -10.33 -2.18
N GLU A 208 -0.58 -10.98 -1.03
CA GLU A 208 -1.69 -11.72 -0.43
C GLU A 208 -2.88 -10.80 -0.09
N LEU A 209 -2.62 -9.61 0.46
CA LEU A 209 -3.69 -8.64 0.73
C LEU A 209 -4.37 -8.20 -0.57
N ASP A 210 -3.61 -7.92 -1.62
CA ASP A 210 -4.16 -7.45 -2.90
C ASP A 210 -5.05 -8.52 -3.52
N GLN A 211 -4.70 -9.80 -3.36
CA GLN A 211 -5.54 -10.93 -3.76
C GLN A 211 -6.82 -11.01 -2.91
N LEU A 212 -6.72 -10.91 -1.59
CA LEU A 212 -7.89 -10.92 -0.70
C LEU A 212 -8.85 -9.76 -0.99
N LEU A 213 -8.33 -8.57 -1.26
CA LEU A 213 -9.12 -7.40 -1.66
C LEU A 213 -9.78 -7.61 -3.04
N LYS A 214 -9.06 -8.19 -4.01
CA LYS A 214 -9.63 -8.57 -5.33
C LYS A 214 -10.72 -9.64 -5.22
N GLU A 215 -10.58 -10.57 -4.28
CA GLU A 215 -11.58 -11.59 -3.95
C GLU A 215 -12.81 -11.02 -3.21
N GLY A 216 -12.84 -9.72 -2.90
CA GLY A 216 -13.93 -9.07 -2.18
C GLY A 216 -14.04 -9.52 -0.72
N CYS A 217 -12.92 -9.93 -0.13
CA CYS A 217 -12.86 -10.24 1.30
C CYS A 217 -13.06 -8.96 2.12
N THR A 218 -13.84 -9.05 3.19
CA THR A 218 -13.98 -7.98 4.17
C THR A 218 -13.20 -8.30 5.43
N PHE A 219 -12.70 -7.26 6.09
CA PHE A 219 -11.90 -7.35 7.31
C PHE A 219 -12.72 -6.77 8.46
N THR A 220 -13.31 -7.64 9.27
CA THR A 220 -14.10 -7.19 10.42
C THR A 220 -13.18 -6.89 11.58
N VAL A 221 -13.17 -5.65 12.05
CA VAL A 221 -12.32 -5.23 13.17
C VAL A 221 -12.81 -5.89 14.46
N LEU A 222 -11.91 -6.57 15.16
CA LEU A 222 -12.23 -7.31 16.38
C LEU A 222 -12.29 -6.39 17.59
N ASP A 223 -11.25 -5.58 17.80
CA ASP A 223 -11.13 -4.70 18.97
C ASP A 223 -10.78 -3.26 18.57
N GLN A 224 -10.68 -2.35 19.54
CA GLN A 224 -10.17 -1.01 19.32
C GLN A 224 -8.72 -1.04 18.81
N PRO A 225 -8.29 -0.02 18.03
CA PRO A 225 -6.90 0.11 17.64
C PRO A 225 -5.99 0.15 18.87
N VAL A 226 -4.97 -0.69 18.89
CA VAL A 226 -3.98 -0.70 19.98
C VAL A 226 -2.91 0.32 19.63
N SER A 227 -2.86 1.45 20.35
CA SER A 227 -1.80 2.45 20.20
C SER A 227 -0.42 1.82 20.43
N LEU A 228 0.55 2.15 19.57
CA LEU A 228 1.90 1.60 19.67
C LEU A 228 2.64 2.04 20.93
N ASP A 229 2.31 3.21 21.49
CA ASP A 229 2.88 3.70 22.75
C ASP A 229 2.55 2.79 23.95
N ARG A 230 1.49 1.97 23.82
CA ARG A 230 1.01 1.06 24.85
C ARG A 230 1.33 -0.40 24.53
N LEU A 231 1.94 -0.67 23.39
CA LEU A 231 2.23 -2.03 22.92
C LEU A 231 3.56 -2.51 23.50
N GLN A 232 3.56 -3.67 24.15
CA GLN A 232 4.77 -4.36 24.59
C GLN A 232 4.87 -5.71 23.89
N LEU A 233 6.02 -5.98 23.28
CA LEU A 233 6.32 -7.26 22.65
C LEU A 233 7.17 -8.11 23.59
N LYS A 234 6.71 -9.31 23.90
CA LYS A 234 7.47 -10.31 24.67
C LYS A 234 7.53 -11.61 23.87
N ASN A 235 8.72 -12.19 23.77
CA ASN A 235 8.87 -13.52 23.20
C ASN A 235 8.38 -14.55 24.22
N ILE A 236 7.58 -15.51 23.77
CA ILE A 236 7.14 -16.64 24.59
C ILE A 236 8.02 -17.82 24.20
N ASP A 237 8.89 -18.25 25.12
CA ASP A 237 9.63 -19.50 24.97
C ASP A 237 8.66 -20.68 25.07
N GLN A 238 8.84 -21.71 24.22
CA GLN A 238 7.94 -22.86 24.10
C GLN A 238 7.63 -23.57 25.43
N LEU A 239 8.49 -23.42 26.45
CA LEU A 239 8.30 -23.97 27.79
C LEU A 239 7.18 -23.28 28.59
N ASN A 240 6.88 -22.01 28.32
CA ASN A 240 5.85 -21.25 29.04
C ASN A 240 4.47 -21.31 28.36
N ALA A 241 4.37 -21.88 27.15
CA ALA A 241 3.12 -21.98 26.41
C ALA A 241 2.16 -23.07 26.94
N ALA A 242 2.64 -24.00 27.77
CA ALA A 242 1.88 -25.15 28.28
C ALA A 242 1.50 -25.06 29.78
N GLY A 243 1.97 -24.03 30.51
CA GLY A 243 1.89 -23.98 31.98
C GLY A 243 0.68 -23.23 32.56
N GLY A 244 -0.45 -23.18 31.85
CA GLY A 244 -1.64 -22.42 32.23
C GLY A 244 -2.79 -23.23 32.83
N GLU A 245 -2.55 -24.42 33.39
CA GLU A 245 -3.57 -25.15 34.15
C GLU A 245 -3.17 -25.25 35.62
N GLY A 246 -3.90 -24.51 36.46
CA GLY A 246 -4.16 -24.85 37.86
C GLY A 246 -3.01 -24.73 38.85
N SER A 247 -2.88 -23.58 39.52
CA SER A 247 -2.56 -23.57 40.95
C SER A 247 -3.01 -22.26 41.61
N THR A 248 -4.18 -22.30 42.26
CA THR A 248 -4.57 -21.36 43.31
C THR A 248 -3.69 -21.61 44.55
N PRO A 249 -3.05 -20.61 45.17
CA PRO A 249 -2.48 -20.78 46.50
C PRO A 249 -3.54 -20.50 47.58
N GLN A 250 -3.65 -21.44 48.52
CA GLN A 250 -4.11 -21.18 49.89
C GLN A 250 -3.08 -20.36 50.65
#